data_AF-A0A093NFF0-F1
#
_entry.id   AF-A0A093NFF0-F1
#
_cell.length_a   1.000
_cell.length_b   1.000
_cell.length_c   1.000
_cell.angle_alpha   90.00
_cell.angle_beta   90.00
_cell.angle_gamma   90.00
#
_symmetry.space_group_name_H-M   'P 1'
#
loop_
_entity.id
_entity.type
_entity.pdbx_description
1 polymer ?
#
loop_
_entity_poly.entity_id
_entity_poly.type
_entity_poly.pdbx_seq_one_letter_code
_entity_poly.pdbx_strand_id
1 'polypeptide(L)'
;GGGSGPRWPGPRHSGFPAGHEETSPGVTLTDHLITTRNLPRLVEPPHPKSRSTELVSPSTVRLDRENICAIGRLQSLWEIHSLYLQQNHIEKIENLGCFPNLRFLSLAGNRIRRVENLRPLLHLRVLDLSHNQIQMLD
;
A
#
# COMPACT_ATOMS: atom_id res chain seq x y z
N GLY A 1 53.07 10.58 -52.70
CA GLY A 1 51.77 11.27 -52.72
C GLY A 1 50.90 10.71 -51.63
N GLY A 2 50.18 11.57 -50.90
CA GLY A 2 49.12 11.27 -49.92
C GLY A 2 49.60 10.51 -48.67
N GLY A 3 49.15 10.79 -47.46
CA GLY A 3 48.08 11.65 -46.98
C GLY A 3 48.10 11.63 -45.45
N SER A 4 47.59 12.70 -44.90
CA SER A 4 47.64 13.15 -43.51
C SER A 4 46.83 12.27 -42.53
N GLY A 5 47.33 12.18 -41.28
CA GLY A 5 46.48 12.23 -40.08
C GLY A 5 46.77 11.17 -39.00
N PRO A 6 47.18 11.58 -37.79
CA PRO A 6 46.99 10.78 -36.59
C PRO A 6 45.70 11.22 -35.87
N ARG A 7 44.83 10.28 -35.47
CA ARG A 7 43.68 10.61 -34.61
C ARG A 7 43.21 9.41 -33.79
N TRP A 8 43.58 9.40 -32.51
CA TRP A 8 42.86 8.74 -31.40
C TRP A 8 43.04 9.62 -30.15
N PRO A 9 42.19 9.56 -29.12
CA PRO A 9 40.96 8.77 -28.96
C PRO A 9 39.73 9.63 -28.56
N GLY A 10 38.55 9.03 -28.56
CA GLY A 10 37.37 9.59 -27.88
C GLY A 10 36.36 8.46 -27.63
N PRO A 11 35.95 8.19 -26.37
CA PRO A 11 35.03 7.10 -26.07
C PRO A 11 33.65 7.49 -26.59
N ARG A 12 33.19 6.80 -27.65
CA ARG A 12 31.79 6.90 -28.05
C ARG A 12 30.96 6.07 -27.09
N HIS A 13 30.38 6.78 -26.14
CA HIS A 13 29.17 6.38 -25.43
C HIS A 13 28.17 5.75 -26.41
N SER A 14 27.85 4.49 -26.18
CA SER A 14 26.53 3.94 -26.46
C SER A 14 26.18 3.03 -25.29
N GLY A 15 26.06 3.66 -24.13
CA GLY A 15 25.27 3.10 -23.05
C GLY A 15 23.86 2.99 -23.58
N PHE A 16 23.37 1.77 -23.74
CA PHE A 16 21.95 1.51 -23.70
C PHE A 16 21.42 2.16 -22.41
N PRO A 17 20.40 3.03 -22.44
CA PRO A 17 19.63 3.22 -21.24
C PRO A 17 18.93 1.88 -21.02
N ALA A 18 19.43 1.11 -20.05
CA ALA A 18 18.62 0.11 -19.39
C ALA A 18 17.30 0.81 -19.09
N GLY A 19 16.19 0.23 -19.56
CA GLY A 19 14.86 0.80 -19.42
C GLY A 19 14.74 1.34 -18.02
N HIS A 20 14.66 2.67 -17.92
CA HIS A 20 14.07 3.29 -16.76
C HIS A 20 12.64 2.76 -16.77
N GLU A 21 12.44 1.62 -16.10
CA GLU A 21 11.21 1.38 -15.38
C GLU A 21 11.08 2.65 -14.55
N GLU A 22 10.31 3.61 -15.06
CA GLU A 22 9.77 4.70 -14.28
C GLU A 22 8.88 4.03 -13.23
N THR A 23 9.53 3.45 -12.23
CA THR A 23 8.90 3.16 -10.96
C THR A 23 8.58 4.53 -10.42
N SER A 24 7.37 5.02 -10.71
CA SER A 24 6.79 6.11 -9.96
C SER A 24 7.11 5.84 -8.50
N PRO A 25 7.66 6.80 -7.73
CA PRO A 25 8.10 6.55 -6.37
C PRO A 25 6.94 5.88 -5.64
N GLY A 26 7.14 4.62 -5.27
CA GLY A 26 6.08 3.82 -4.68
C GLY A 26 5.55 4.54 -3.46
N VAL A 27 4.23 4.51 -3.27
CA VAL A 27 3.59 5.25 -2.19
C VAL A 27 3.72 4.45 -0.91
N THR A 28 4.11 5.10 0.18
CA THR A 28 4.07 4.48 1.50
C THR A 28 2.70 4.72 2.11
N LEU A 29 2.07 3.66 2.61
CA LEU A 29 0.83 3.80 3.38
C LEU A 29 1.13 4.58 4.67
N THR A 30 0.50 5.74 4.81
CA THR A 30 0.65 6.65 5.97
C THR A 30 -0.71 7.00 6.56
N ASP A 31 -0.73 7.49 7.80
CA ASP A 31 -1.97 7.93 8.47
C ASP A 31 -2.69 9.00 7.65
N HIS A 32 -1.93 9.87 6.99
CA HIS A 32 -2.48 10.90 6.11
C HIS A 32 -3.23 10.27 4.93
N LEU A 33 -2.64 9.30 4.24
CA LEU A 33 -3.29 8.64 3.10
C LEU A 33 -4.58 7.92 3.50
N ILE A 34 -4.59 7.32 4.70
CA ILE A 34 -5.77 6.69 5.29
C ILE A 34 -6.84 7.73 5.62
N THR A 35 -6.48 8.80 6.32
CA THR A 35 -7.43 9.86 6.72
C THR A 35 -7.98 10.64 5.53
N THR A 36 -7.17 10.90 4.49
CA THR A 36 -7.62 11.51 3.23
C THR A 36 -8.72 10.69 2.57
N ARG A 37 -8.64 9.36 2.64
CA ARG A 37 -9.58 8.44 1.99
C ARG A 37 -10.73 7.99 2.89
N ASN A 38 -10.52 8.05 4.20
CA ASN A 38 -11.51 7.83 5.25
C ASN A 38 -12.16 9.15 5.70
N LEU A 39 -12.01 10.24 4.93
CA LEU A 39 -12.68 11.50 5.25
C LEU A 39 -14.18 11.23 5.26
N PRO A 40 -14.87 11.39 6.41
CA PRO A 40 -16.31 11.27 6.43
C PRO A 40 -16.81 12.34 5.49
N ARG A 41 -17.50 11.92 4.43
CA ARG A 41 -18.13 12.79 3.45
C ARG A 41 -19.06 13.72 4.22
N LEU A 42 -18.59 14.92 4.58
CA LEU A 42 -19.28 15.99 5.30
C LEU A 42 -20.64 15.54 5.86
N VAL A 43 -20.63 14.77 6.95
CA VAL A 43 -21.85 14.56 7.71
C VAL A 43 -22.05 15.85 8.48
N GLU A 44 -23.13 16.53 8.14
CA GLU A 44 -23.61 17.76 8.76
C GLU A 44 -23.46 17.72 10.29
N PRO A 45 -23.27 18.89 10.95
CA PRO A 45 -23.13 18.94 12.39
C PRO A 45 -24.30 18.20 13.06
N PRO A 46 -24.03 17.44 14.13
CA PRO A 46 -25.03 16.57 14.74
C PRO A 46 -26.19 17.44 15.24
N HIS A 47 -27.33 17.31 14.57
CA HIS A 47 -28.57 17.91 15.03
C HIS A 47 -28.99 17.17 16.31
N PRO A 48 -29.13 17.85 17.46
CA PRO A 48 -29.37 17.19 18.72
C PRO A 48 -30.85 16.82 18.82
N LYS A 49 -31.30 15.75 18.16
CA LYS A 49 -32.64 15.16 18.39
C LYS A 49 -32.89 13.74 17.86
N SER A 50 -31.87 12.99 17.43
CA SER A 50 -32.04 11.57 17.06
C SER A 50 -31.35 10.66 18.06
N ARG A 51 -32.02 10.45 19.19
CA ARG A 51 -31.62 9.54 20.25
C ARG A 51 -32.14 8.14 19.92
N SER A 52 -31.44 7.42 19.05
CA SER A 52 -31.52 5.96 18.90
C SER A 52 -30.32 5.46 18.07
N THR A 53 -29.30 4.95 18.77
CA THR A 53 -28.20 4.12 18.23
C THR A 53 -27.55 4.63 16.92
N GLU A 54 -26.64 5.61 17.02
CA GLU A 54 -25.56 5.71 16.03
C GLU A 54 -24.76 4.42 16.13
N LEU A 55 -25.05 3.46 15.24
CA LEU A 55 -24.16 2.34 15.00
C LEU A 55 -22.78 2.98 14.73
N VAL A 56 -21.82 2.73 15.60
CA VAL A 56 -20.39 2.88 15.29
C VAL A 56 -20.18 2.02 14.05
N SER A 57 -20.33 2.65 12.89
CA SER A 57 -20.31 1.95 11.61
C SER A 57 -18.86 1.58 11.41
N PRO A 58 -18.53 0.29 11.24
CA PRO A 58 -17.15 -0.15 11.13
C PRO A 58 -16.45 0.60 9.99
N SER A 59 -15.44 1.41 10.33
CA SER A 59 -14.76 2.25 9.34
C SER A 59 -14.09 1.35 8.30
N THR A 60 -14.44 1.60 7.05
CA THR A 60 -13.97 0.84 5.90
C THR A 60 -13.09 1.74 5.05
N VAL A 61 -11.84 1.34 4.88
CA VAL A 61 -10.82 2.10 4.16
C VAL A 61 -10.50 1.38 2.86
N ARG A 62 -10.66 2.11 1.75
CA ARG A 62 -10.39 1.60 0.39
C ARG A 62 -9.23 2.37 -0.23
N LEU A 63 -8.13 1.64 -0.44
CA LEU A 63 -6.86 2.14 -0.95
C LEU A 63 -6.39 1.26 -2.10
N ASP A 64 -7.32 0.88 -2.96
CA ASP A 64 -7.00 0.11 -4.15
C ASP A 64 -6.32 0.94 -5.23
N ARG A 65 -5.33 0.34 -5.90
CA ARG A 65 -4.57 0.96 -7.01
C ARG A 65 -3.87 2.28 -6.65
N GLU A 66 -3.48 2.44 -5.40
CA GLU A 66 -2.77 3.63 -4.89
C GLU A 66 -1.24 3.55 -5.09
N ASN A 67 -0.77 2.56 -5.86
CA ASN A 67 0.65 2.31 -6.08
C ASN A 67 1.43 2.13 -4.76
N ILE A 68 0.77 1.58 -3.73
CA ILE A 68 1.37 1.42 -2.40
C ILE A 68 2.41 0.30 -2.46
N CYS A 69 3.67 0.59 -2.11
CA CYS A 69 4.75 -0.41 -2.10
C CYS A 69 5.14 -0.86 -0.69
N ALA A 70 4.88 -0.03 0.32
CA ALA A 70 5.28 -0.28 1.71
C ALA A 70 4.20 0.17 2.69
N ILE A 71 4.10 -0.57 3.81
CA ILE A 71 3.22 -0.21 4.92
C ILE A 71 4.05 0.57 5.93
N GLY A 72 3.78 1.87 6.06
CA GLY A 72 4.48 2.73 7.01
C GLY A 72 4.14 2.40 8.47
N ARG A 73 4.87 3.03 9.40
CA ARG A 73 4.52 3.00 10.82
C ARG A 73 3.35 3.95 11.06
N LEU A 74 2.16 3.37 11.15
CA LEU A 74 0.92 4.08 11.42
C LEU A 74 0.67 4.20 12.92
N GLN A 75 -0.13 5.19 13.30
CA GLN A 75 -0.68 5.27 14.65
C GLN A 75 -1.75 4.18 14.85
N SER A 76 -2.15 3.95 16.09
CA SER A 76 -3.18 2.93 16.39
C SER A 76 -4.55 3.38 15.86
N LEU A 77 -5.04 2.71 14.81
CA LEU A 77 -6.27 3.03 14.10
C LEU A 77 -7.40 2.09 14.55
N TRP A 78 -7.92 2.37 15.75
CA TRP A 78 -8.93 1.56 16.43
C TRP A 78 -10.30 1.52 15.71
N GLU A 79 -10.60 2.51 14.88
CA GLU A 79 -11.88 2.61 14.16
C GLU A 79 -11.93 1.71 12.91
N ILE A 80 -10.78 1.30 12.36
CA ILE A 80 -10.72 0.58 11.10
C ILE A 80 -11.01 -0.90 11.31
N HIS A 81 -12.05 -1.37 10.62
CA HIS A 81 -12.48 -2.76 10.66
C HIS A 81 -12.25 -3.48 9.34
N SER A 82 -12.28 -2.75 8.22
CA SER A 82 -12.10 -3.31 6.88
C SER A 82 -11.09 -2.48 6.10
N LEU A 83 -10.01 -3.12 5.64
CA LEU A 83 -8.96 -2.49 4.88
C LEU A 83 -8.80 -3.19 3.53
N TYR A 84 -8.97 -2.41 2.46
CA TYR A 84 -8.83 -2.88 1.08
C TYR A 84 -7.58 -2.25 0.47
N LEU A 85 -6.58 -3.08 0.18
CA LEU A 85 -5.29 -2.72 -0.41
C LEU A 85 -5.05 -3.48 -1.72
N GLN A 86 -6.12 -3.86 -2.43
CA GLN A 86 -5.96 -4.63 -3.66
C GLN A 86 -5.24 -3.85 -4.77
N GLN A 87 -4.56 -4.58 -5.64
CA GLN A 87 -3.89 -4.04 -6.84
C GLN A 87 -2.86 -2.95 -6.51
N ASN A 88 -2.14 -3.15 -5.40
CA ASN A 88 -0.99 -2.36 -5.01
C ASN A 88 0.31 -3.12 -5.30
N HIS A 89 1.43 -2.58 -4.83
CA HIS A 89 2.78 -3.09 -5.09
C HIS A 89 3.43 -3.56 -3.79
N ILE A 90 2.63 -3.98 -2.80
CA ILE A 90 3.12 -4.39 -1.48
C ILE A 90 3.88 -5.70 -1.62
N GLU A 91 5.14 -5.73 -1.19
CA GLU A 91 6.00 -6.93 -1.26
C GLU A 91 6.08 -7.68 0.08
N LYS A 92 5.84 -6.97 1.19
CA LYS A 92 5.99 -7.50 2.55
C LYS A 92 4.80 -7.11 3.42
N ILE A 93 4.37 -8.06 4.24
CA ILE A 93 3.39 -7.83 5.28
C ILE A 93 4.14 -7.34 6.51
N GLU A 94 3.98 -6.06 6.85
CA GLU A 94 4.64 -5.43 7.99
C GLU A 94 3.76 -4.35 8.60
N ASN A 95 4.08 -3.95 9.83
CA ASN A 95 3.44 -2.83 10.54
C ASN A 95 1.91 -2.92 10.68
N LEU A 96 1.30 -4.10 10.50
CA LEU A 96 -0.15 -4.30 10.62
C LEU A 96 -0.70 -4.28 12.06
N GLY A 97 0.17 -4.26 13.07
CA GLY A 97 -0.23 -4.17 14.48
C GLY A 97 -0.91 -2.86 14.87
N CYS A 98 -0.91 -1.86 13.99
CA CYS A 98 -1.64 -0.60 14.17
C CYS A 98 -3.17 -0.73 13.99
N PHE A 99 -3.69 -1.87 13.51
CA PHE A 99 -5.12 -2.08 13.32
C PHE A 99 -5.68 -3.12 14.31
N PRO A 100 -5.88 -2.76 15.59
CA PRO A 100 -6.25 -3.73 16.63
C PRO A 100 -7.62 -4.38 16.38
N ASN A 101 -8.57 -3.66 15.77
CA ASN A 101 -9.93 -4.12 15.51
C ASN A 101 -10.16 -4.60 14.06
N LEU A 102 -9.10 -4.80 13.28
CA LEU A 102 -9.24 -5.19 11.89
C LEU A 102 -9.89 -6.57 11.78
N ARG A 103 -10.97 -6.65 11.01
CA ARG A 103 -11.73 -7.88 10.75
C ARG A 103 -11.56 -8.36 9.32
N PHE A 104 -11.39 -7.45 8.37
CA PHE A 104 -11.23 -7.77 6.96
C PHE A 104 -9.99 -7.07 6.40
N LEU A 105 -9.11 -7.85 5.76
CA LEU A 105 -7.94 -7.35 5.06
C LEU A 105 -7.87 -7.97 3.67
N SER A 106 -7.95 -7.12 2.64
CA SER A 106 -7.68 -7.52 1.25
C SER A 106 -6.32 -7.00 0.82
N LEU A 107 -5.42 -7.92 0.50
CA LEU A 107 -4.12 -7.69 -0.12
C LEU A 107 -4.06 -8.35 -1.51
N ALA A 108 -5.22 -8.57 -2.14
CA ALA A 108 -5.30 -9.23 -3.43
C ALA A 108 -4.55 -8.47 -4.54
N GLY A 109 -3.84 -9.17 -5.42
CA GLY A 109 -3.13 -8.53 -6.54
C GLY A 109 -1.95 -7.66 -6.13
N ASN A 110 -1.28 -8.00 -5.03
CA ASN A 110 -0.01 -7.40 -4.60
C ASN A 110 1.18 -8.27 -5.04
N ARG A 111 2.38 -7.95 -4.56
CA ARG A 111 3.65 -8.65 -4.88
C ARG A 111 4.19 -9.42 -3.67
N ILE A 112 3.30 -9.84 -2.76
CA ILE A 112 3.70 -10.48 -1.51
C ILE A 112 4.29 -11.87 -1.80
N ARG A 113 5.49 -12.13 -1.29
CA ARG A 113 6.20 -13.41 -1.46
C ARG A 113 6.18 -14.31 -0.23
N ARG A 114 6.06 -13.71 0.96
CA ARG A 114 6.04 -14.41 2.23
C ARG A 114 4.86 -13.93 3.06
N VAL A 115 4.11 -14.86 3.60
CA VAL A 115 3.05 -14.57 4.56
C VAL A 115 3.67 -14.59 5.96
N GLU A 116 3.83 -13.43 6.55
CA GLU A 116 4.45 -13.22 7.87
C GLU A 116 3.76 -12.05 8.61
N ASN A 117 4.10 -11.85 9.89
CA ASN A 117 3.66 -10.68 10.68
C ASN A 117 2.14 -10.48 10.83
N LEU A 118 1.34 -11.55 10.71
CA LEU A 118 -0.11 -11.52 10.93
C LEU A 118 -0.52 -11.71 12.39
N ARG A 119 0.39 -12.15 13.26
CA ARG A 119 0.14 -12.40 14.70
C ARG A 119 -0.53 -11.23 15.46
N PRO A 120 -0.22 -9.95 15.16
CA PRO A 120 -0.87 -8.83 15.84
C PRO A 120 -2.36 -8.65 15.52
N LEU A 121 -2.87 -9.24 14.44
CA LEU A 121 -4.25 -9.05 13.98
C LEU A 121 -5.23 -9.99 14.69
N LEU A 122 -5.44 -9.78 15.99
CA LEU A 122 -6.21 -10.67 16.87
C LEU A 122 -7.69 -10.84 16.49
N HIS A 123 -8.25 -9.86 15.77
CA HIS A 123 -9.67 -9.83 15.39
C HIS A 123 -9.92 -10.10 13.90
N LEU A 124 -8.88 -10.47 13.14
CA LEU A 124 -8.99 -10.73 11.71
C LEU A 124 -9.85 -11.95 11.46
N ARG A 125 -10.89 -11.79 10.64
CA ARG A 125 -11.81 -12.86 10.23
C ARG A 125 -11.58 -13.27 8.79
N VAL A 126 -11.21 -12.32 7.93
CA VAL A 126 -11.03 -12.54 6.51
C VAL A 126 -9.72 -11.90 6.06
N LEU A 127 -8.88 -12.70 5.42
CA LEU A 127 -7.65 -12.29 4.77
C LEU A 127 -7.68 -12.76 3.32
N ASP A 128 -7.68 -11.82 2.39
CA ASP A 128 -7.57 -12.12 0.96
C ASP A 128 -6.15 -11.83 0.48
N LEU A 129 -5.46 -12.88 0.06
CA LEU A 129 -4.10 -12.83 -0.50
C LEU A 129 -4.07 -13.35 -1.95
N SER A 130 -5.22 -13.41 -2.62
CA SER A 130 -5.31 -13.87 -4.00
C SER A 130 -4.42 -13.06 -4.95
N HIS A 131 -3.97 -13.66 -6.04
CA HIS A 131 -3.13 -13.00 -7.05
C HIS A 131 -1.83 -12.35 -6.49
N ASN A 132 -1.24 -12.93 -5.45
CA ASN A 132 0.11 -12.60 -4.97
C ASN A 132 1.15 -13.61 -5.49
N GLN A 133 2.42 -13.42 -5.10
CA GLN A 133 3.56 -14.27 -5.49
C GLN A 133 4.03 -15.12 -4.31
N ILE A 134 3.10 -15.64 -3.51
CA ILE A 134 3.40 -16.32 -2.25
C ILE A 134 4.17 -17.62 -2.52
N GLN A 135 5.36 -17.69 -1.95
CA GLN A 135 6.26 -18.84 -2.02
C GLN A 135 6.51 -19.45 -0.64
N MET A 136 6.28 -18.69 0.44
CA MET A 136 6.58 -19.11 1.82
C MET A 136 5.47 -18.68 2.79
N LEU A 137 5.21 -19.52 3.78
CA LEU A 137 4.29 -19.28 4.90
C LEU A 137 5.04 -19.56 6.23
N ASP A 138 4.88 -18.67 7.21
CA ASP A 138 5.44 -18.77 8.56
C ASP A 138 4.39 -18.86 9.67
#